data_AF-A0A7V3I1X7-F1
#
_entry.id   AF-A0A7V3I1X7-F1
#
_cell.length_a   1.000
_cell.length_b   1.000
_cell.length_c   1.000
_cell.angle_alpha   90.00
_cell.angle_beta   90.00
_cell.angle_gamma   90.00
#
_symmetry.space_group_name_H-M   'P 1'
#
loop_
_entity.id
_entity.type
_entity.pdbx_description
1 polymer ?
#
loop_
_entity_poly.entity_id
_entity_poly.type
_entity_poly.pdbx_seq_one_letter_code
_entity_poly.pdbx_strand_id
1 'polypeptide(L)' 'MTDDWVLDASDGELLIHTGVTGRAARMGHRLTIAMTRWHATVAWAGAEPAGLELVVEADSLEVLRGEGGV' A
#
# COMPACT_ATOMS: atom_id res chain seq x y z
N MET A 1 -26.97 -9.21 6.71
CA MET A 1 -25.81 -10.00 7.14
C MET A 1 -24.59 -9.21 6.73
N THR A 2 -23.66 -9.05 7.66
CA THR A 2 -22.34 -8.50 7.37
C THR A 2 -21.37 -9.67 7.33
N ASP A 3 -20.61 -9.76 6.25
CA ASP A 3 -19.59 -10.78 6.04
C ASP A 3 -18.22 -10.11 6.06
N ASP A 4 -17.23 -10.76 6.68
CA ASP A 4 -15.87 -10.24 6.80
C ASP A 4 -14.92 -11.08 5.96
N TRP A 5 -14.19 -10.44 5.05
CA TRP A 5 -13.18 -11.09 4.22
C TRP A 5 -11.79 -10.66 4.67
N VAL A 6 -10.91 -11.64 4.87
CA VAL A 6 -9.51 -11.40 5.21
C VAL A 6 -8.68 -11.47 3.93
N LEU A 7 -7.82 -10.47 3.74
CA LEU A 7 -6.86 -10.41 2.65
C LEU A 7 -5.44 -10.25 3.21
N ASP A 8 -4.47 -10.87 2.56
CA ASP A 8 -3.05 -10.73 2.88
C ASP A 8 -2.16 -10.66 1.64
N ALA A 9 -0.84 -10.68 1.84
CA ALA A 9 0.15 -10.59 0.76
C ALA A 9 0.08 -11.74 -0.27
N SER A 10 -0.64 -12.83 0.01
CA SER A 10 -0.92 -13.89 -0.97
C SER A 10 -2.07 -13.54 -1.92
N ASP A 11 -2.95 -12.61 -1.54
CA ASP A 11 -4.09 -12.15 -2.34
C ASP A 11 -3.74 -10.97 -3.26
N GLY A 12 -2.61 -10.31 -3.04
CA GLY A 12 -2.17 -9.19 -3.88
C GLY A 12 -1.00 -8.39 -3.33
N GLU A 13 -0.78 -7.21 -3.93
CA GLU A 13 0.33 -6.32 -3.60
C GLU A 13 -0.16 -5.04 -2.92
N LEU A 14 0.59 -4.60 -1.91
CA LEU A 14 0.42 -3.28 -1.30
C LEU A 14 1.62 -2.38 -1.67
N LEU A 15 1.39 -1.42 -2.56
CA LEU A 15 2.43 -0.54 -3.08
C LEU A 15 2.22 0.92 -2.61
N ILE A 16 3.29 1.52 -2.09
CA ILE A 16 3.38 2.94 -1.78
C ILE A 16 4.19 3.62 -2.88
N HIS A 17 3.55 4.55 -3.58
CA HIS A 17 4.21 5.43 -4.54
C HIS A 17 4.49 6.77 -3.90
N THR A 18 5.76 7.11 -3.77
CA THR A 18 6.17 8.44 -3.29
C THR A 18 6.24 9.40 -4.48
N GLY A 19 5.94 10.67 -4.23
CA GLY A 19 6.03 11.74 -5.22
C GLY A 19 7.03 12.80 -4.79
N VAL A 20 7.37 13.67 -5.74
CA VAL A 20 8.23 14.84 -5.52
C VAL A 20 7.44 16.10 -5.86
N THR A 21 7.49 17.12 -5.00
CA THR A 21 6.82 18.41 -5.21
C THR A 21 7.77 19.59 -4.88
N GLY A 22 7.48 20.78 -5.40
CA GLY A 22 8.26 22.00 -5.14
C GLY A 22 9.45 22.25 -6.08
N ARG A 23 10.19 23.35 -5.83
CA ARG A 23 11.25 23.87 -6.72
C ARG A 23 12.42 22.90 -6.97
N ALA A 24 12.61 21.92 -6.10
CA ALA A 24 13.66 20.90 -6.20
C ALA A 24 13.13 19.52 -6.60
N ALA A 25 11.91 19.41 -7.13
CA ALA A 25 11.29 18.12 -7.47
C ALA A 25 12.15 17.25 -8.42
N ARG A 26 13.01 17.86 -9.25
CA ARG A 26 13.96 17.13 -10.12
C ARG A 26 15.11 16.44 -9.37
N MET A 27 15.38 16.83 -8.13
CA MET A 27 16.45 16.29 -7.28
C MET A 27 15.96 15.15 -6.36
N GLY A 28 14.65 14.96 -6.21
CA GLY A 28 14.10 13.93 -5.32
C GLY A 28 13.98 12.57 -6.01
N HIS A 29 13.95 11.50 -5.21
CA HIS A 29 13.65 10.16 -5.70
C HIS A 29 12.14 9.91 -5.69
N ARG A 30 11.62 9.41 -6.79
CA ARG A 30 10.31 8.76 -6.87
C ARG A 30 10.52 7.29 -6.57
N LEU A 31 10.05 6.86 -5.41
CA LEU A 31 10.13 5.47 -4.98
C LEU A 31 8.81 4.76 -5.22
N THR A 32 8.89 3.54 -5.75
CA THR A 32 7.85 2.52 -5.60
C THR A 32 8.32 1.56 -4.52
N ILE A 33 7.50 1.42 -3.49
CA ILE A 33 7.82 0.68 -2.28
C ILE A 33 6.76 -0.40 -2.09
N ALA A 34 7.16 -1.66 -1.94
CA ALA A 34 6.28 -2.76 -1.57
C ALA A 34 6.25 -2.93 -0.06
N MET A 35 5.06 -3.10 0.50
CA MET A 35 4.86 -3.59 1.86
C MET A 35 4.63 -5.10 1.77
N THR A 36 5.60 -5.91 2.19
CA THR A 36 5.51 -7.37 2.00
C THR A 36 4.74 -8.08 3.10
N ARG A 37 4.52 -7.42 4.24
CA ARG A 37 3.70 -7.95 5.35
C ARG A 37 2.57 -6.97 5.68
N TRP A 38 1.37 -7.35 5.28
CA TRP A 38 0.14 -6.63 5.55
C TRP A 38 -1.03 -7.62 5.63
N HIS A 39 -2.07 -7.23 6.38
CA HIS A 39 -3.34 -7.94 6.43
C HIS A 39 -4.48 -6.93 6.47
N ALA A 40 -5.57 -7.26 5.82
CA ALA A 40 -6.76 -6.42 5.80
C ALA A 40 -8.02 -7.22 6.13
N THR A 41 -8.99 -6.56 6.75
CA THR A 41 -10.35 -7.07 6.92
C THR A 41 -11.31 -6.14 6.20
N VAL A 42 -12.03 -6.67 5.22
CA VAL A 42 -13.06 -5.96 4.47
C VAL A 42 -14.41 -6.39 5.04
N ALA A 43 -15.16 -5.43 5.59
CA ALA A 43 -16.53 -5.66 6.01
C ALA A 43 -17.48 -5.44 4.82
N TRP A 44 -18.39 -6.36 4.58
CA TRP A 44 -19.38 -6.31 3.49
C TRP A 44 -20.79 -6.15 4.03
N ALA A 45 -21.62 -5.34 3.37
CA ALA A 45 -23.05 -5.24 3.60
C ALA A 45 -23.79 -5.83 2.39
N GLY A 46 -24.06 -7.15 2.43
CA GLY A 46 -24.56 -7.86 1.26
C GLY A 46 -23.49 -7.94 0.18
N ALA A 47 -23.73 -7.32 -0.98
CA ALA A 47 -22.81 -7.33 -2.12
C ALA A 47 -21.88 -6.11 -2.19
N GLU A 48 -22.00 -5.15 -1.25
CA GLU A 48 -21.24 -3.91 -1.26
C GLU A 48 -20.20 -3.88 -0.12
N PRO A 49 -18.95 -3.48 -0.39
CA PRO A 49 -17.97 -3.29 0.67
C PRO A 49 -18.35 -2.06 1.50
N ALA A 50 -18.45 -2.25 2.81
CA ALA A 50 -18.91 -1.25 3.77
C ALA A 50 -17.77 -0.67 4.63
N GLY A 51 -16.64 -1.37 4.75
CA GLY A 51 -15.51 -0.90 5.54
C GLY A 51 -14.23 -1.68 5.26
N LEU A 52 -13.09 -1.08 5.63
CA LEU A 52 -11.76 -1.66 5.51
C LEU A 52 -10.93 -1.30 6.74
N GLU A 53 -10.36 -2.29 7.38
CA GLU A 53 -9.25 -2.14 8.32
C GLU A 53 -8.00 -2.76 7.69
N LEU A 54 -6.90 -2.02 7.66
CA LEU A 54 -5.62 -2.45 7.08
C LEU A 54 -4.51 -2.23 8.10
N VAL A 55 -3.75 -3.30 8.37
CA VAL A 55 -2.56 -3.27 9.22
C VAL A 55 -1.35 -3.62 8.36
N VAL A 56 -0.29 -2.82 8.48
CA VAL A 56 0.95 -2.96 7.72
C VAL A 56 2.14 -2.94 8.67
N GLU A 57 3.04 -3.90 8.53
CA GLU A 57 4.28 -3.90 9.29
C GLU A 57 5.31 -2.97 8.61
N ALA A 58 5.67 -1.87 9.27
CA ALA A 58 6.50 -0.82 8.69
C ALA A 58 7.94 -1.28 8.34
N ASP A 59 8.44 -2.32 8.99
CA ASP A 59 9.76 -2.91 8.74
C ASP A 59 9.75 -3.96 7.60
N SER A 60 8.57 -4.27 7.02
CA SER A 60 8.41 -5.11 5.83
C SER A 60 8.61 -4.36 4.51
N LEU A 61 9.14 -3.14 4.61
CA LEU A 61 9.31 -2.23 3.50
C LEU A 61 10.43 -2.69 2.56
N GLU A 62 10.09 -2.82 1.28
CA GLU A 62 11.06 -3.09 0.21
C GLU A 62 10.96 -2.03 -0.90
N VAL A 63 12.08 -1.41 -1.28
CA VAL A 63 12.11 -0.46 -2.41
C VAL A 63 12.27 -1.23 -3.70
N LEU A 64 11.21 -1.30 -4.51
CA LEU A 64 11.23 -2.00 -5.80
C LEU A 64 11.90 -1.18 -6.91
N ARG A 65 11.66 0.14 -6.90
CA ARG A 65 12.18 1.06 -7.91
C ARG A 65 12.42 2.43 -7.31
N GLY A 66 13.56 3.02 -7.64
CA GLY A 66 13.85 4.44 -7.40
C GLY A 66 14.16 5.13 -8.71
N GLU A 67 13.41 6.17 -9.07
CA GLU A 67 13.68 7.02 -10.22
C GLU A 67 14.06 8.43 -9.77
N GLY A 68 15.03 9.06 -10.43
CA GLY A 68 15.55 10.38 -10.04
C GLY A 68 16.65 10.29 -8.99
N GLY A 69 17.06 11.44 -8.45
CA GLY A 69 18.32 11.63 -7.73
C GLY A 69 19.45 11.99 -8.69
N VAL A 70 20.22 13.03 -8.32
CA VAL A 70 21.45 13.44 -9.02
C VAL A 70 22.65 12.65 -8.53
#